data_AF-A0A7Y7Z8V3-F1
#
_entry.id   AF-A0A7Y7Z8V3-F1
#
_cell.length_a   1.000
_cell.length_b   1.000
_cell.length_c   1.000
_cell.angle_alpha   90.00
_cell.angle_beta   90.00
_cell.angle_gamma   90.00
#
_symmetry.space_group_name_H-M   'P 1'
#
loop_
_entity.id
_entity.type
_entity.pdbx_description
1 polymer ?
#
loop_
_entity_poly.entity_id
_entity_poly.type
_entity_poly.pdbx_seq_one_letter_code
_entity_poly.pdbx_strand_id
1 'polypeptide(L)'
;MPRGDKDKYTEKQKRKAEHIEESYEHKGVSKDEAEARAWATVNKQSGGGEKAGGSGKKTTPGEKSTARSDSARRAAKTRQGHARASGSSLQTQTKESLMKEARSKDIKGRSSMTKAQLVEALRRHG
;
A
#
# COMPACT_ATOMS: atom_id res chain seq x y z
N MET A 1 10.55 1.28 7.53
CA MET A 1 9.71 1.89 8.59
C MET A 1 9.52 3.39 8.36
N PRO A 2 8.46 4.03 8.88
CA PRO A 2 8.28 5.48 8.74
C PRO A 2 9.51 6.20 9.28
N ARG A 3 10.15 7.02 8.43
CA ARG A 3 11.37 7.78 8.78
C ARG A 3 11.01 9.02 9.60
N GLY A 4 10.31 8.86 10.71
CA GLY A 4 9.94 9.96 11.59
C GLY A 4 9.11 9.51 12.78
N ASP A 5 9.11 10.31 13.83
CA ASP A 5 8.39 10.02 15.05
C ASP A 5 6.90 9.76 14.80
N LYS A 6 6.40 8.73 15.47
CA LYS A 6 4.97 8.33 15.44
C LYS A 6 4.07 9.36 16.13
N ASP A 7 4.62 10.48 16.60
CA ASP A 7 3.93 11.58 17.27
C ASP A 7 2.86 12.23 16.41
N LYS A 8 3.01 12.17 15.08
CA LYS A 8 2.03 12.68 14.12
C LYS A 8 0.82 11.75 13.94
N TYR A 9 0.81 10.59 14.58
CA TYR A 9 -0.28 9.63 14.51
C TYR A 9 -1.18 9.70 15.74
N THR A 10 -2.47 9.53 15.51
CA THR A 10 -3.45 9.46 16.59
C THR A 10 -3.34 8.13 17.33
N GLU A 11 -3.80 8.10 18.59
CA GLU A 11 -3.83 6.84 19.36
C GLU A 11 -4.68 5.77 18.68
N LYS A 12 -5.73 6.17 17.96
CA LYS A 12 -6.53 5.26 17.13
C LYS A 12 -5.73 4.64 15.99
N GLN A 13 -4.85 5.40 15.34
CA GLN A 13 -3.98 4.88 14.30
C GLN A 13 -2.94 3.91 14.85
N LYS A 14 -2.33 4.24 16.01
CA LYS A 14 -1.36 3.38 16.70
C LYS A 14 -1.99 2.05 17.10
N ARG A 15 -3.12 2.07 17.81
CA ARG A 15 -3.88 0.84 18.17
C ARG A 15 -4.24 0.00 16.96
N LYS A 16 -4.61 0.63 15.85
CA LYS A 16 -4.91 -0.08 14.60
C LYS A 16 -3.68 -0.75 14.01
N ALA A 17 -2.52 -0.09 14.04
CA ALA A 17 -1.26 -0.68 13.60
C ALA A 17 -0.90 -1.88 14.48
N GLU A 18 -0.92 -1.71 15.81
CA GLU A 18 -0.66 -2.79 16.78
C GLU A 18 -1.53 -4.03 16.53
N HIS A 19 -2.83 -3.85 16.32
CA HIS A 19 -3.74 -4.97 16.04
C HIS A 19 -3.41 -5.73 14.73
N ILE A 20 -2.93 -5.00 13.72
CA ILE A 20 -2.54 -5.59 12.43
C ILE A 20 -1.18 -6.28 12.56
N GLU A 21 -0.24 -5.67 13.30
CA GLU A 21 1.08 -6.22 13.62
C GLU A 21 0.93 -7.55 14.35
N GLU A 22 0.16 -7.60 15.44
CA GLU A 22 -0.14 -8.81 16.19
C GLU A 22 -0.72 -9.92 15.29
N SER A 23 -1.61 -9.55 14.36
CA SER A 23 -2.18 -10.49 13.39
C SER A 23 -1.15 -11.05 12.40
N TYR A 24 -0.06 -10.34 12.11
CA TYR A 24 1.03 -10.83 11.27
C TYR A 24 2.06 -11.61 12.09
N GLU A 25 2.35 -11.21 13.32
CA GLU A 25 3.21 -11.96 14.24
C GLU A 25 2.61 -13.36 14.52
N HIS A 26 1.30 -13.44 14.77
CA HIS A 26 0.60 -14.73 14.91
C HIS A 26 0.69 -15.60 13.66
N LYS A 27 0.95 -15.01 12.48
CA LYS A 27 1.18 -15.74 11.23
C LYS A 27 2.66 -16.11 11.00
N GLY A 28 3.52 -15.88 12.00
CA GLY A 28 4.94 -16.18 11.96
C GLY A 28 5.79 -15.14 11.24
N VAL A 29 5.28 -13.94 10.96
CA VAL A 29 6.08 -12.84 10.42
C VAL A 29 6.92 -12.24 11.55
N SER A 30 8.17 -11.87 11.28
CA SER A 30 9.03 -11.22 12.27
C SER A 30 8.42 -9.88 12.71
N LYS A 31 8.67 -9.48 13.95
CA LYS A 31 8.15 -8.24 14.53
C LYS A 31 8.38 -7.02 13.64
N ASP A 32 9.61 -6.81 13.20
CA ASP A 32 9.97 -5.66 12.35
C ASP A 32 9.20 -5.65 11.02
N GLU A 33 9.00 -6.81 10.42
CA GLU A 33 8.25 -6.91 9.17
C GLU A 33 6.73 -6.78 9.41
N ALA A 34 6.21 -7.34 10.50
CA ALA A 34 4.83 -7.22 10.92
C ALA A 34 4.47 -5.75 11.18
N GLU A 35 5.30 -5.04 11.94
CA GLU A 35 5.20 -3.61 12.21
C GLU A 35 5.22 -2.82 10.90
N ALA A 36 6.19 -3.09 10.03
CA ALA A 36 6.30 -2.40 8.74
C ALA A 36 5.03 -2.58 7.87
N ARG A 37 4.49 -3.80 7.80
CA ARG A 37 3.25 -4.12 7.07
C ARG A 37 2.02 -3.46 7.71
N ALA A 38 1.97 -3.40 9.03
CA ALA A 38 0.90 -2.77 9.78
C ALA A 38 0.84 -1.26 9.52
N TRP A 39 1.97 -0.56 9.69
CA TRP A 39 2.05 0.88 9.43
C TRP A 39 1.83 1.23 7.96
N ALA A 40 2.30 0.40 7.03
CA ALA A 40 1.99 0.58 5.60
C ALA A 40 0.47 0.51 5.34
N THR A 41 -0.23 -0.41 6.00
CA THR A 41 -1.70 -0.55 5.88
C THR A 41 -2.42 0.67 6.44
N VAL A 42 -2.06 1.13 7.63
CA VAL A 42 -2.65 2.32 8.25
C VAL A 42 -2.40 3.55 7.38
N ASN A 43 -1.16 3.76 6.92
CA ASN A 43 -0.79 4.88 6.08
C ASN A 43 -1.53 4.89 4.75
N LYS A 44 -1.71 3.72 4.12
CA LYS A 44 -2.50 3.62 2.88
C LYS A 44 -3.94 4.08 3.09
N GLN A 45 -4.54 3.75 4.23
CA GLN A 45 -5.94 4.04 4.53
C GLN A 45 -6.18 5.46 5.06
N SER A 46 -5.19 6.06 5.73
CA SER A 46 -5.31 7.40 6.31
C SER A 46 -4.61 8.49 5.52
N GLY A 47 -3.72 8.14 4.59
CA GLY A 47 -2.80 9.08 3.94
C GLY A 47 -1.62 9.50 4.84
N GLY A 48 -1.38 8.79 5.94
CA GLY A 48 -0.35 9.07 6.95
C GLY A 48 -0.91 9.59 8.27
N GLY A 49 -0.07 10.26 9.07
CA GLY A 49 -0.46 10.74 10.41
C GLY A 49 -1.58 11.77 10.38
N GLU A 50 -2.56 11.63 11.27
CA GLU A 50 -3.75 12.51 11.32
C GLU A 50 -3.64 13.67 12.32
N LYS A 51 -2.59 13.71 13.16
CA LYS A 51 -2.30 14.87 14.02
C LYS A 51 -1.72 16.03 13.21
N ALA A 52 -1.56 17.18 13.87
CA ALA A 52 -0.95 18.37 13.26
C ALA A 52 0.43 18.05 12.67
N GLY A 53 0.71 18.59 11.48
CA GLY A 53 1.96 18.32 10.75
C GLY A 53 2.04 16.93 10.08
N GLY A 54 1.00 16.09 10.21
CA GLY A 54 0.88 14.81 9.52
C GLY A 54 0.21 14.92 8.15
N SER A 55 0.63 14.09 7.19
CA SER A 55 0.08 14.11 5.82
C SER A 55 -1.38 13.67 5.73
N GLY A 56 -1.83 12.79 6.65
CA GLY A 56 -3.21 12.32 6.72
C GLY A 56 -4.22 13.38 7.15
N LYS A 57 -3.74 14.53 7.65
CA LYS A 57 -4.56 15.73 7.89
C LYS A 57 -5.08 16.35 6.59
N LYS A 58 -4.29 16.27 5.51
CA LYS A 58 -4.64 16.81 4.18
C LYS A 58 -5.47 15.84 3.34
N THR A 59 -5.52 14.56 3.73
CA THR A 59 -6.30 13.54 3.04
C THR A 59 -7.77 13.67 3.39
N THR A 60 -8.62 13.78 2.38
CA THR A 60 -10.06 13.98 2.56
C THR A 60 -10.75 12.71 3.07
N PRO A 61 -11.91 12.82 3.74
CA PRO A 61 -12.69 11.65 4.15
C PRO A 61 -13.06 10.72 2.97
N GLY A 62 -13.37 11.29 1.80
CA GLY A 62 -13.68 10.54 0.58
C GLY A 62 -12.49 9.71 0.07
N GLU A 63 -11.29 10.28 0.07
CA GLU A 63 -10.06 9.56 -0.29
C GLU A 63 -9.76 8.43 0.71
N LYS A 64 -9.89 8.69 2.03
CA LYS A 64 -9.71 7.67 3.07
C LYS A 64 -10.71 6.52 2.91
N SER A 65 -11.97 6.84 2.61
CA SER A 65 -13.02 5.84 2.36
C SER A 65 -12.68 4.99 1.14
N THR A 66 -12.31 5.64 0.04
CA THR A 66 -11.91 4.97 -1.21
C THR A 66 -10.72 4.05 -0.97
N ALA A 67 -9.68 4.52 -0.26
CA ALA A 67 -8.50 3.72 0.05
C ALA A 67 -8.81 2.50 0.93
N ARG A 68 -9.74 2.63 1.91
CA ARG A 68 -10.23 1.51 2.72
C ARG A 68 -10.98 0.48 1.87
N SER A 69 -11.93 0.93 1.06
CA SER A 69 -12.70 0.07 0.14
C SER A 69 -11.80 -0.67 -0.84
N ASP A 70 -10.83 0.03 -1.41
CA ASP A 70 -9.84 -0.53 -2.33
C ASP A 70 -8.94 -1.58 -1.63
N SER A 71 -8.52 -1.31 -0.40
CA SER A 71 -7.78 -2.29 0.42
C SER A 71 -8.59 -3.57 0.66
N ALA A 72 -9.88 -3.42 1.01
CA ALA A 72 -10.79 -4.54 1.26
C ALA A 72 -11.05 -5.36 -0.02
N ARG A 73 -11.33 -4.69 -1.15
CA ARG A 73 -11.51 -5.35 -2.45
C ARG A 73 -10.28 -6.17 -2.85
N ARG A 74 -9.08 -5.61 -2.68
CA ARG A 74 -7.84 -6.35 -3.00
C ARG A 74 -7.62 -7.54 -2.06
N ALA A 75 -7.93 -7.41 -0.78
CA ALA A 75 -7.85 -8.53 0.16
C ALA A 75 -8.81 -9.66 -0.26
N ALA A 76 -10.05 -9.33 -0.64
CA ALA A 76 -11.01 -10.30 -1.16
C ALA A 76 -10.52 -10.99 -2.45
N LYS A 77 -9.98 -10.23 -3.41
CA LYS A 77 -9.41 -10.79 -4.65
C LYS A 77 -8.22 -11.72 -4.40
N THR A 78 -7.39 -11.40 -3.42
CA THR A 78 -6.25 -12.27 -3.04
C THR A 78 -6.76 -13.61 -2.48
N ARG A 79 -7.83 -13.58 -1.66
CA ARG A 79 -8.46 -14.81 -1.14
C ARG A 79 -9.11 -15.67 -2.24
N GLN A 80 -9.48 -15.06 -3.37
CA GLN A 80 -9.98 -15.76 -4.57
C GLN A 80 -8.85 -16.32 -5.45
N GLY A 81 -7.59 -16.29 -5.02
CA GLY A 81 -6.44 -16.80 -5.78
C GLY A 81 -5.91 -15.85 -6.85
N HIS A 82 -6.43 -14.62 -6.95
CA HIS A 82 -5.90 -13.64 -7.89
C HIS A 82 -4.68 -12.92 -7.31
N ALA A 83 -3.49 -13.37 -7.71
CA ALA A 83 -2.24 -12.72 -7.34
C ALA A 83 -2.18 -11.28 -7.88
N ARG A 84 -1.79 -10.33 -7.01
CA ARG A 84 -1.70 -8.90 -7.37
C ARG A 84 -0.76 -8.62 -8.54
N ALA A 85 0.33 -9.37 -8.64
CA ALA A 85 1.34 -9.23 -9.70
C ALA A 85 1.08 -10.15 -10.91
N SER A 86 -0.06 -10.82 -10.96
CA SER A 86 -0.41 -11.64 -12.13
C SER A 86 -0.50 -10.76 -13.39
N GLY A 87 -0.12 -11.33 -14.54
CA GLY A 87 -0.17 -10.61 -15.81
C GLY A 87 -1.56 -10.08 -16.15
N SER A 88 -2.60 -10.88 -15.87
CA SER A 88 -4.00 -10.47 -16.05
C SER A 88 -4.37 -9.29 -15.14
N SER A 89 -3.95 -9.31 -13.88
CA SER A 89 -4.16 -8.18 -12.97
C SER A 89 -3.47 -6.91 -13.47
N LEU A 90 -2.21 -7.00 -13.91
CA LEU A 90 -1.46 -5.84 -14.42
C LEU A 90 -2.10 -5.23 -15.69
N GLN A 91 -2.64 -6.06 -16.59
CA GLN A 91 -3.28 -5.60 -17.82
C GLN A 91 -4.54 -4.75 -17.57
N THR A 92 -5.29 -5.05 -16.50
CA THR A 92 -6.49 -4.28 -16.11
C THR A 92 -6.18 -2.93 -15.47
N GLN A 93 -4.95 -2.69 -15.02
CA GLN A 93 -4.59 -1.44 -14.37
C GLN A 93 -4.49 -0.27 -15.35
N THR A 94 -4.67 0.96 -14.86
CA THR A 94 -4.42 2.18 -15.64
C THR A 94 -2.91 2.39 -15.83
N LYS A 95 -2.53 3.12 -16.89
CA LYS A 95 -1.11 3.48 -17.13
C LYS A 95 -0.50 4.16 -15.90
N GLU A 96 -1.24 5.06 -15.25
CA GLU A 96 -0.79 5.77 -14.06
C GLU A 96 -0.54 4.83 -12.86
N SER A 97 -1.41 3.86 -12.63
CA SER A 97 -1.23 2.86 -11.57
C SER A 97 0.02 2.03 -11.82
N LEU A 98 0.22 1.59 -13.06
CA LEU A 98 1.42 0.83 -13.47
C LEU A 98 2.69 1.68 -13.35
N MET A 99 2.64 2.99 -13.66
CA MET A 99 3.78 3.90 -13.45
C MET A 99 4.11 4.07 -11.96
N LYS A 100 3.10 4.17 -11.08
CA LYS A 100 3.30 4.24 -9.62
C LYS A 100 3.90 2.95 -9.07
N GLU A 101 3.43 1.81 -9.54
CA GLU A 101 3.99 0.50 -9.17
C GLU A 101 5.43 0.35 -9.67
N ALA A 102 5.69 0.72 -10.93
CA ALA A 102 7.04 0.73 -11.51
C ALA A 102 7.99 1.68 -10.77
N ARG A 103 7.49 2.82 -10.26
CA ARG A 103 8.25 3.71 -9.39
C ARG A 103 8.63 3.05 -8.08
N SER A 104 7.72 2.29 -7.46
CA SER A 104 8.01 1.59 -6.20
C SER A 104 9.00 0.44 -6.35
N LYS A 105 9.15 -0.10 -7.57
CA LYS A 105 10.15 -1.12 -7.92
C LYS A 105 11.43 -0.53 -8.55
N ASP A 106 11.60 0.79 -8.52
CA ASP A 106 12.75 1.51 -9.08
C ASP A 106 13.06 1.20 -10.57
N ILE A 107 12.01 0.92 -11.36
CA ILE A 107 12.15 0.65 -12.79
C ILE A 107 12.56 1.96 -13.49
N LYS A 108 13.77 1.96 -14.06
CA LYS A 108 14.32 3.07 -14.84
C LYS A 108 13.58 3.18 -16.18
N GLY A 109 13.44 4.41 -16.69
CA GLY A 109 12.72 4.66 -17.95
C GLY A 109 11.20 4.51 -17.89
N ARG A 110 10.61 4.19 -16.72
CA ARG A 110 9.15 4.03 -16.55
C ARG A 110 8.30 5.19 -17.11
N SER A 111 8.82 6.41 -17.08
CA SER A 111 8.09 7.61 -17.53
C SER A 111 7.90 7.66 -19.05
N SER A 112 8.80 7.06 -19.83
CA SER A 112 8.67 6.98 -21.29
C SER A 112 7.96 5.71 -21.75
N MET A 113 7.72 4.75 -20.86
CA MET A 113 7.07 3.48 -21.21
C MET A 113 5.57 3.67 -21.53
N THR A 114 5.12 2.93 -22.54
CA THR A 114 3.69 2.71 -22.81
C THR A 114 3.06 1.82 -21.74
N LYS A 115 1.72 1.74 -21.71
CA LYS A 115 1.01 0.84 -20.78
C LYS A 115 1.49 -0.61 -20.93
N ALA A 116 1.63 -1.09 -22.17
CA ALA A 116 2.08 -2.46 -22.44
C ALA A 116 3.52 -2.69 -21.95
N GLN A 117 4.43 -1.74 -22.21
CA GLN A 117 5.81 -1.81 -21.73
C GLN A 117 5.90 -1.78 -20.20
N LEU A 118 5.05 -1.00 -19.51
CA LEU A 118 5.00 -0.99 -18.04
C LEU A 118 4.52 -2.33 -17.48
N VAL A 119 3.50 -2.94 -18.10
CA VAL A 119 3.02 -4.28 -17.71
C VAL A 119 4.15 -5.29 -17.87
N GLU A 120 4.84 -5.28 -19.00
CA GLU A 120 5.94 -6.21 -19.26
C GLU A 120 7.12 -5.99 -18.31
N ALA A 121 7.52 -4.75 -18.09
CA ALA A 121 8.58 -4.40 -17.14
C ALA A 121 8.23 -4.89 -15.73
N LEU A 122 6.99 -4.68 -15.27
CA LEU A 122 6.52 -5.14 -13.95
C LEU A 122 6.47 -6.66 -13.81
N ARG A 123 6.20 -7.39 -14.90
CA ARG A 123 6.24 -8.87 -14.94
C ARG A 123 7.66 -9.41 -14.87
N ARG A 124 8.63 -8.76 -15.52
CA ARG A 124 10.05 -9.16 -15.48
C ARG A 124 10.72 -8.86 -14.13
N HIS A 125 10.17 -7.92 -13.37
CA HIS A 125 10.69 -7.44 -12.08
C HIS A 125 9.95 -7.98 -10.86
N GLY A 126 9.02 -8.93 -11.04
CA GLY A 126 8.25 -9.56 -9.97
C GLY A 126 8.58 -11.04 -9.89
#